data_AF-A0A9D4QFG0-F1
#
_entry.id   AF-A0A9D4QFG0-F1
#
_cell.length_a   1.000
_cell.length_b   1.000
_cell.length_c   1.000
_cell.angle_alpha   90.00
_cell.angle_beta   90.00
_cell.angle_gamma   90.00
#
_symmetry.space_group_name_H-M   'P 1'
#
loop_
_entity.id
_entity.type
_entity.pdbx_description
1 polymer ?
#
loop_
_entity_poly.entity_id
_entity_poly.type
_entity_poly.pdbx_seq_one_letter_code
_entity_poly.pdbx_strand_id
1 'polypeptide(L)'
;MARAALLSSIRGSSDDATARRRRRLYDRILRVDHAGELGADRIYAGQMCVLGRDPVVQHMWEQEKEHLRAFERLVPLHRARPSALRPLWDSAGFALGFGKLPNMSALPILPVSQCFHFTYAGGN
;
A
#
# COMPACT_ATOMS: atom_id res chain seq x y z
N MET A 1 -22.78 -36.00 31.60
CA MET A 1 -23.24 -35.58 30.26
C MET A 1 -23.40 -34.06 30.15
N ALA A 2 -24.16 -33.38 31.01
CA ALA A 2 -24.40 -31.93 30.94
C ALA A 2 -23.14 -31.03 31.00
N ARG A 3 -22.16 -31.35 31.85
CA ARG A 3 -20.91 -30.56 32.01
C ARG A 3 -20.02 -30.56 30.75
N ALA A 4 -20.02 -31.65 29.98
CA ALA A 4 -19.25 -31.74 28.74
C ALA A 4 -19.85 -30.86 27.63
N ALA A 5 -21.18 -30.79 27.54
CA ALA A 5 -21.89 -29.93 26.58
C ALA A 5 -21.73 -28.43 26.88
N LEU A 6 -21.69 -28.04 28.17
CA LEU A 6 -21.42 -26.66 28.55
C LEU A 6 -19.97 -26.24 28.19
N LEU A 7 -19.00 -27.12 28.42
CA LEU A 7 -17.60 -26.85 28.11
C LEU A 7 -17.33 -26.81 26.60
N SER A 8 -18.03 -27.59 25.77
CA SER A 8 -17.93 -27.50 24.31
C SER A 8 -18.57 -26.22 23.78
N SER A 9 -19.70 -25.80 24.34
CA SER A 9 -20.36 -24.53 24.00
C SER A 9 -19.50 -23.30 24.34
N ILE A 10 -18.91 -23.26 25.53
CA ILE A 10 -17.99 -22.17 25.94
C ILE A 10 -16.75 -22.12 25.04
N ARG A 11 -16.20 -23.29 24.68
CA ARG A 11 -15.07 -23.37 23.75
C ARG A 11 -15.44 -22.80 22.38
N GLY A 12 -16.57 -23.22 21.81
CA GLY A 12 -17.06 -22.72 20.52
C GLY A 12 -17.28 -21.20 20.52
N SER A 13 -17.89 -20.66 21.57
CA SER A 13 -18.07 -19.21 21.74
C SER A 13 -16.72 -18.45 21.83
N SER A 14 -15.72 -19.05 22.46
CA SER A 14 -14.38 -18.44 22.63
C SER A 14 -13.58 -18.47 21.33
N ASP A 15 -13.67 -19.57 20.58
CA ASP A 15 -13.03 -19.73 19.27
C ASP A 15 -13.60 -18.73 18.27
N ASP A 16 -14.92 -18.55 18.27
CA ASP A 16 -15.64 -17.55 17.48
C ASP A 16 -15.23 -16.12 17.80
N ALA A 17 -15.11 -15.79 19.09
CA ALA A 17 -14.65 -14.48 19.52
C ALA A 17 -13.21 -14.21 19.06
N THR A 18 -12.35 -15.22 19.14
CA THR A 18 -10.95 -15.17 18.68
C THR A 18 -10.86 -15.02 17.17
N ALA A 19 -11.69 -15.72 16.41
CA ALA A 19 -11.78 -15.60 14.95
C ALA A 19 -12.23 -14.19 14.53
N ARG A 20 -13.25 -13.62 15.19
CA ARG A 20 -13.69 -12.24 14.96
C ARG A 20 -12.59 -11.22 15.25
N ARG A 21 -11.84 -11.41 16.34
CA ARG A 21 -10.71 -10.53 16.71
C ARG A 21 -9.59 -10.59 15.68
N ARG A 22 -9.19 -11.79 15.23
CA ARG A 22 -8.20 -11.98 14.17
C ARG A 22 -8.62 -11.31 12.87
N ARG A 23 -9.88 -11.47 12.45
CA ARG A 23 -10.40 -10.82 11.24
C ARG A 23 -10.32 -9.29 11.32
N ARG A 24 -10.67 -8.69 12.45
CA ARG A 24 -10.55 -7.23 12.66
C ARG A 24 -9.09 -6.76 12.66
N LEU A 25 -8.18 -7.58 13.19
CA LEU A 25 -6.75 -7.29 13.18
C LEU A 25 -6.20 -7.30 11.74
N TYR A 26 -6.50 -8.36 10.98
CA TYR A 26 -6.10 -8.45 9.58
C TYR A 26 -6.67 -7.32 8.72
N ASP A 27 -7.95 -6.95 8.89
CA ASP A 27 -8.54 -5.80 8.20
C ASP A 27 -7.78 -4.50 8.50
N ARG A 28 -7.38 -4.26 9.75
CA ARG A 28 -6.61 -3.06 10.11
C ARG A 28 -5.21 -3.06 9.49
N ILE A 29 -4.48 -4.16 9.65
CA ILE A 29 -3.09 -4.28 9.18
C ILE A 29 -3.05 -4.15 7.65
N LEU A 30 -3.85 -4.96 6.94
CA LEU A 30 -3.87 -4.94 5.47
C LEU A 30 -4.27 -3.58 4.90
N ARG A 31 -5.14 -2.83 5.58
CA ARG A 31 -5.52 -1.48 5.14
C ARG A 31 -4.41 -0.47 5.26
N VAL A 32 -3.67 -0.50 6.37
CA VAL A 32 -2.57 0.43 6.64
C VAL A 32 -1.38 0.10 5.76
N ASP A 33 -1.00 -1.18 5.69
CA ASP A 33 0.15 -1.63 4.90
C ASP A 33 -0.09 -1.35 3.42
N HIS A 34 -1.24 -1.75 2.87
CA HIS A 34 -1.58 -1.47 1.47
C HIS A 34 -1.59 0.03 1.16
N ALA A 35 -2.05 0.89 2.07
CA ALA A 35 -1.97 2.34 1.89
C ALA A 35 -0.53 2.86 1.90
N GLY A 36 0.35 2.25 2.70
CA GLY A 36 1.79 2.52 2.73
C GLY A 36 2.46 2.19 1.40
N GLU A 37 2.23 0.98 0.88
CA GLU A 37 2.77 0.51 -0.41
C GLU A 37 2.37 1.42 -1.58
N LEU A 38 1.12 1.91 -1.57
CA LEU A 38 0.65 2.86 -2.58
C LEU A 38 1.31 4.23 -2.45
N GLY A 39 1.52 4.69 -1.21
CA GLY A 39 2.26 5.91 -0.95
C GLY A 39 3.71 5.80 -1.45
N ALA A 40 4.36 4.67 -1.18
CA ALA A 40 5.72 4.38 -1.63
C ALA A 40 5.81 4.35 -3.17
N ASP A 41 4.88 3.67 -3.85
CA ASP A 41 4.79 3.70 -5.32
C ASP A 41 4.71 5.14 -5.87
N ARG A 42 3.91 6.01 -5.24
CA ARG A 42 3.78 7.42 -5.66
C ARG A 42 5.00 8.26 -5.35
N ILE A 43 5.71 7.97 -4.25
CA ILE A 43 6.99 8.62 -3.94
C ILE A 43 8.03 8.25 -4.99
N TYR A 44 8.18 6.96 -5.33
CA TYR A 44 9.12 6.51 -6.37
C TYR A 44 8.75 7.10 -7.74
N ALA A 45 7.46 7.16 -8.09
CA ALA A 45 7.01 7.83 -9.32
C ALA A 45 7.41 9.32 -9.35
N GLY A 46 7.29 10.02 -8.22
CA GLY A 46 7.76 11.40 -8.05
C GLY A 46 9.27 11.54 -8.18
N GLN A 47 10.03 10.61 -7.60
CA GLN A 47 11.50 10.59 -7.73
C GLN A 47 11.95 10.34 -9.17
N MET A 48 11.30 9.42 -9.89
CA MET A 48 11.59 9.14 -11.32
C MET A 48 11.25 10.33 -12.22
N CYS A 49 10.23 11.12 -11.87
CA CYS A 49 9.90 12.37 -12.58
C CYS A 49 11.04 13.40 -12.51
N VAL A 50 11.80 13.45 -11.40
CA VAL A 50 12.88 14.43 -11.21
C VAL A 50 14.26 13.87 -11.59
N LEU A 51 14.54 12.61 -11.24
CA LEU A 51 15.83 11.96 -11.47
C LEU A 51 15.92 11.31 -12.87
N GLY A 52 14.79 11.15 -13.57
CA GLY A 52 14.74 10.46 -14.85
C GLY A 52 14.91 8.95 -14.70
N ARG A 53 15.63 8.31 -15.62
CA ARG A 53 15.84 6.85 -15.66
C ARG A 53 17.02 6.41 -14.79
N ASP A 54 17.02 6.79 -13.52
CA ASP A 54 18.01 6.29 -12.58
C ASP A 54 17.80 4.78 -12.36
N PRO A 55 18.80 3.92 -12.69
CA PRO A 55 18.64 2.47 -12.62
C PRO A 55 18.50 1.94 -11.19
N VAL A 56 19.01 2.65 -10.17
CA VAL A 56 18.89 2.26 -8.77
C VAL A 56 17.48 2.53 -8.27
N VAL A 57 16.95 3.73 -8.55
CA VAL A 57 15.56 4.08 -8.18
C VAL A 57 14.56 3.18 -8.91
N GLN A 58 14.82 2.87 -10.18
CA GLN A 58 13.99 1.96 -10.95
C GLN A 58 14.01 0.53 -10.36
N HIS A 59 15.19 0.03 -9.98
CA HIS A 59 15.30 -1.30 -9.37
C HIS A 59 14.54 -1.38 -8.04
N MET A 60 14.70 -0.37 -7.17
CA MET A 60 13.98 -0.30 -5.90
C MET A 60 12.46 -0.19 -6.11
N TRP A 61 12.03 0.59 -7.11
CA TRP A 61 10.61 0.74 -7.43
C TRP A 61 9.99 -0.56 -7.96
N GLU A 62 10.71 -1.35 -8.76
CA GLU A 62 10.21 -2.65 -9.22
C GLU A 62 10.02 -3.64 -8.05
N GLN A 63 10.89 -3.62 -7.04
CA GLN A 63 10.69 -4.42 -5.82
C GLN A 63 9.44 -3.99 -5.06
N GLU A 64 9.20 -2.68 -4.95
CA GLU A 64 8.00 -2.13 -4.31
C GLU A 64 6.72 -2.56 -5.04
N LYS A 65 6.74 -2.64 -6.38
CA LYS A 65 5.59 -3.14 -7.16
C LYS A 65 5.29 -4.61 -6.87
N GLU A 66 6.29 -5.44 -6.62
CA GLU A 66 6.07 -6.83 -6.23
C GLU A 66 5.38 -6.94 -4.86
N HIS A 67 5.78 -6.10 -3.90
CA HIS A 67 5.11 -5.99 -2.61
C HIS A 67 3.66 -5.53 -2.78
N LEU A 68 3.41 -4.48 -3.56
CA LEU A 68 2.06 -3.98 -3.83
C LEU A 68 1.16 -5.08 -4.43
N ARG A 69 1.65 -5.84 -5.42
CA ARG A 69 0.93 -6.99 -6.00
C ARG A 69 0.64 -8.10 -4.99
N ALA A 70 1.50 -8.29 -3.98
CA ALA A 70 1.22 -9.24 -2.90
C ALA A 70 0.03 -8.76 -2.05
N PHE A 71 0.00 -7.47 -1.69
CA PHE A 71 -1.10 -6.89 -0.93
C PHE A 71 -2.41 -6.82 -1.71
N GLU A 72 -2.38 -6.52 -3.00
CA GLU A 72 -3.58 -6.55 -3.87
C GLU A 72 -4.21 -7.94 -3.95
N ARG A 73 -3.44 -9.02 -3.73
CA ARG A 73 -3.97 -10.38 -3.60
C ARG A 73 -4.53 -10.67 -2.20
N LEU A 74 -3.91 -10.13 -1.15
CA LEU A 74 -4.31 -10.38 0.24
C LEU A 74 -5.54 -9.56 0.68
N VAL A 75 -5.67 -8.32 0.21
CA VAL A 75 -6.80 -7.42 0.52
C VAL A 75 -8.16 -8.06 0.18
N PRO A 76 -8.42 -8.57 -1.04
CA PRO A 76 -9.68 -9.22 -1.38
C PRO A 76 -9.86 -10.55 -0.62
N LEU A 77 -8.79 -11.31 -0.39
CA LEU A 77 -8.85 -12.59 0.34
C LEU A 77 -9.37 -12.41 1.77
N HIS A 78 -8.96 -11.33 2.44
CA HIS A 78 -9.41 -11.00 3.79
C HIS A 78 -10.65 -10.09 3.83
N ARG A 79 -11.20 -9.71 2.67
CA ARG A 79 -12.29 -8.73 2.50
C ARG A 79 -11.99 -7.40 3.18
N ALA A 80 -10.73 -6.98 3.15
CA ALA A 80 -10.32 -5.72 3.73
C ALA A 80 -10.84 -4.57 2.85
N ARG A 81 -11.43 -3.54 3.46
CA ARG A 81 -12.00 -2.41 2.71
C ARG A 81 -10.89 -1.45 2.26
N PRO A 82 -10.78 -1.08 0.98
CA PRO A 82 -9.87 -0.04 0.54
C PRO A 82 -10.06 1.25 1.34
N SER A 83 -8.99 1.97 1.63
CA SER A 83 -9.08 3.24 2.34
C SER A 83 -9.81 4.29 1.48
N ALA A 84 -10.82 4.95 2.03
CA ALA A 84 -11.55 6.01 1.34
C ALA A 84 -10.67 7.25 1.04
N LEU A 85 -9.56 7.41 1.77
CA LEU A 85 -8.61 8.52 1.61
C LEU A 85 -7.53 8.25 0.55
N ARG A 86 -7.61 7.15 -0.19
CA ARG A 86 -6.63 6.78 -1.22
C ARG A 86 -6.30 7.90 -2.23
N PRO A 87 -7.27 8.61 -2.84
CA PRO A 87 -6.94 9.68 -3.81
C PRO A 87 -6.18 10.87 -3.19
N LEU A 88 -6.40 11.13 -1.89
CA LEU A 88 -5.66 12.18 -1.17
C LEU A 88 -4.21 11.76 -0.93
N TRP A 89 -3.98 10.51 -0.53
CA TRP A 89 -2.65 9.95 -0.32
C TRP A 89 -1.85 9.82 -1.60
N ASP A 90 -2.50 9.48 -2.72
CA ASP A 90 -1.85 9.42 -4.03
C ASP A 90 -1.22 10.77 -4.41
N SER A 91 -1.99 11.85 -4.24
CA SER A 91 -1.54 13.21 -4.54
C SER A 91 -0.43 13.67 -3.58
N ALA A 92 -0.54 13.34 -2.29
CA ALA A 92 0.44 13.70 -1.28
C ALA A 92 1.76 12.95 -1.45
N GLY A 93 1.74 11.65 -1.75
CA GLY A 93 2.93 10.83 -1.98
C GLY A 93 3.74 11.32 -3.18
N PHE A 94 3.05 11.65 -4.28
CA PHE A 94 3.69 12.20 -5.47
C PHE A 94 4.35 13.56 -5.18
N ALA A 95 3.63 14.47 -4.51
CA ALA A 95 4.17 15.78 -4.13
C ALA A 95 5.39 15.66 -3.19
N LEU A 96 5.38 14.70 -2.26
CA LEU A 96 6.52 14.42 -1.39
C LEU A 96 7.73 13.87 -2.15
N GLY A 97 7.52 12.95 -3.08
CA GLY A 97 8.59 12.41 -3.94
C GLY A 97 9.21 13.49 -4.83
N PHE A 98 8.38 14.38 -5.36
CA PHE A 98 8.82 15.53 -6.16
C PHE A 98 9.56 16.60 -5.32
N GLY A 99 9.12 16.83 -4.08
CA GLY A 99 9.67 17.88 -3.20
C GLY A 99 10.93 17.50 -2.41
N LYS A 100 11.22 16.21 -2.19
CA LYS A 100 12.37 15.73 -1.40
C LYS A 100 13.71 15.71 -2.15
N LEU A 101 14.01 16.72 -2.97
CA LEU A 101 15.35 16.89 -3.53
C LEU A 101 15.94 18.24 -3.11
N PRO A 102 17.14 18.26 -2.49
CA PRO A 102 17.83 19.49 -2.20
C PRO A 102 18.21 20.12 -3.55
N ASN A 103 17.77 21.37 -3.76
CA ASN A 103 18.09 22.22 -4.91
C ASN A 103 17.23 21.97 -6.18
N MET A 104 16.02 22.57 -6.20
CA MET A 104 15.08 22.59 -7.35
C MET A 104 15.63 23.27 -8.62
N SER A 105 16.86 23.80 -8.62
CA SER A 105 17.43 24.57 -9.74
C SER A 105 18.46 23.84 -10.60
N ALA A 106 18.76 22.56 -10.34
CA ALA A 106 19.94 21.90 -10.94
C ALA A 106 19.67 20.58 -11.70
N LEU A 107 18.43 20.09 -11.78
CA LEU A 107 18.11 18.84 -12.49
C LEU A 107 17.21 19.12 -13.71
N PRO A 108 17.33 18.34 -14.80
CA PRO A 108 16.41 18.41 -15.93
C PRO A 108 15.04 17.87 -15.47
N ILE A 109 14.22 18.74 -14.87
CA ILE A 109 12.85 18.43 -14.48
C ILE A 109 12.12 18.02 -15.74
N LEU A 110 11.68 16.77 -15.83
CA LEU A 110 10.82 16.35 -16.93
C LEU A 110 9.54 17.20 -16.87
N PRO A 111 9.02 17.70 -18.00
CA PRO A 111 7.76 18.41 -17.99
C PRO A 111 6.68 17.51 -17.36
N VAL A 112 5.77 18.09 -16.58
CA VAL A 112 4.72 17.35 -15.85
C VAL A 112 3.92 16.40 -16.77
N SER A 113 3.80 16.76 -18.06
CA SER A 113 3.21 15.92 -19.11
C SER A 113 3.98 14.62 -19.41
N GLN A 114 5.30 14.59 -19.24
CA GLN A 114 6.14 13.39 -19.35
C GLN A 114 6.16 12.58 -18.05
N CYS A 115 5.88 13.20 -16.90
CA CYS A 115 5.74 12.49 -15.63
C CYS A 115 4.46 11.63 -15.56
N PHE A 116 3.47 11.92 -16.40
CA PHE A 116 2.25 11.11 -16.57
C PHE A 116 2.54 9.63 -16.90
N HIS A 117 3.65 9.38 -17.62
CA HIS A 117 4.08 8.03 -17.94
C HIS A 117 4.48 7.24 -16.69
N PHE A 118 4.97 7.91 -15.64
CA PHE A 118 5.31 7.29 -14.37
C PHE A 118 4.11 7.20 -13.42
N THR A 119 3.16 8.14 -13.51
CA THR A 119 1.93 8.13 -12.70
C THR A 119 0.97 6.99 -13.08
N TYR A 120 0.98 6.56 -14.36
CA TYR A 120 0.04 5.56 -14.90
C TYR A 120 0.67 4.23 -15.34
N ALA A 121 1.99 4.10 -15.46
CA ALA A 121 2.65 2.83 -15.81
C ALA A 121 2.76 1.83 -14.63
N GLY A 122 2.28 2.18 -13.43
CA GLY A 122 2.21 1.27 -12.28
C GLY A 122 0.96 0.37 -12.24
N GLY A 123 0.00 0.57 -13.15
CA GLY A 123 -1.25 -0.20 -13.19
C GLY A 123 -1.32 -1.15 -14.39
N ASN A 124 -0.95 -2.42 -14.17
CA ASN A 124 -1.36 -3.56 -14.98
C ASN A 124 -1.41 -4.81 -14.09
#